data_AF-A0A9N7P1U6-F1
#
_entry.id   AF-A0A9N7P1U6-F1
#
_cell.length_a   1.000
_cell.length_b   1.000
_cell.length_c   1.000
_cell.angle_alpha   90.00
_cell.angle_beta   90.00
_cell.angle_gamma   90.00
#
_symmetry.space_group_name_H-M   'P 1'
#
loop_
_entity.id
_entity.type
_entity.pdbx_description
1 polymer ?
#
loop_
_entity_poly.entity_id
_entity_poly.type
_entity_poly.pdbx_seq_one_letter_code
_entity_poly.pdbx_strand_id
1 'polypeptide(L)'
;MQQEKIVFLSLFCYPSLSTLPITFFLKLSKLQKRGIRNQHSAPEYNSSSIKKARLESTLAALLGDSILFDVPKKLSLSDVDTLICLELGSAMRITILKLDGTSFEVLLMNSATVKDLKLTINKKVNDAEESSMGHRHISWKHVWANFCLSCHNEKLLDDNASLHDYGLRNNSQVQLVPYVVSRASRKHTKSRKHRFFHGLNRKS
;
A
#
# COMPACT_ATOMS: atom_id res chain seq x y z
N MET A 1 9.09 -22.02 -7.82
CA MET A 1 8.14 -21.38 -6.85
C MET A 1 8.58 -19.99 -6.36
N GLN A 2 9.59 -19.33 -6.94
CA GLN A 2 9.98 -17.95 -6.58
C GLN A 2 9.67 -16.90 -7.66
N GLN A 3 9.11 -17.32 -8.80
CA GLN A 3 8.73 -16.42 -9.90
C GLN A 3 7.33 -15.80 -9.73
N GLU A 4 6.44 -16.37 -8.91
CA GLU A 4 5.08 -15.83 -8.72
C GLU A 4 5.00 -14.57 -7.85
N LYS A 5 6.10 -14.17 -7.19
CA LYS A 5 6.13 -12.94 -6.39
C LYS A 5 6.55 -11.70 -7.17
N ILE A 6 7.19 -11.88 -8.33
CA ILE A 6 7.48 -10.79 -9.28
C ILE A 6 6.21 -10.39 -10.03
N VAL A 7 5.26 -11.31 -10.20
CA VAL A 7 3.92 -11.05 -10.76
C VAL A 7 3.10 -10.09 -9.89
N PHE A 8 3.43 -9.95 -8.59
CA PHE A 8 2.68 -9.01 -7.75
C PHE A 8 2.96 -7.56 -8.13
N LEU A 9 4.18 -7.19 -8.55
CA LEU A 9 4.45 -5.86 -9.10
C LEU A 9 3.94 -5.69 -10.54
N SER A 10 3.82 -6.76 -11.33
CA SER A 10 3.13 -6.67 -12.64
C SER A 10 1.60 -6.59 -12.51
N LEU A 11 1.03 -6.96 -11.36
CA LEU A 11 -0.40 -6.75 -11.05
C LEU A 11 -0.67 -5.42 -10.34
N PHE A 12 0.35 -4.69 -9.89
CA PHE A 12 0.20 -3.34 -9.32
C PHE A 12 -0.05 -2.26 -10.39
N CYS A 13 -0.21 -2.66 -11.66
CA CYS A 13 0.09 -1.74 -12.76
C CYS A 13 -0.51 -2.15 -14.14
N TYR A 14 -1.62 -2.92 -14.15
CA TYR A 14 -2.53 -3.01 -15.32
C TYR A 14 -3.98 -2.73 -14.92
N PRO A 15 -4.55 -1.58 -15.31
CA PRO A 15 -5.98 -1.46 -15.55
C PRO A 15 -6.20 -0.99 -16.99
N SER A 16 -5.99 -1.86 -17.98
CA SER A 16 -6.84 -1.93 -19.18
C SER A 16 -6.37 -3.02 -20.14
N LEU A 17 -7.15 -4.09 -20.21
CA LEU A 17 -7.55 -4.62 -21.51
C LEU A 17 -9.08 -4.60 -21.48
N SER A 18 -9.65 -3.53 -22.02
CA SER A 18 -11.02 -3.58 -22.51
C SER A 18 -11.04 -4.35 -23.82
N THR A 19 -12.13 -5.10 -24.05
CA THR A 19 -12.53 -5.88 -25.25
C THR A 19 -11.92 -7.29 -25.39
N LEU A 20 -12.63 -8.44 -25.36
CA LEU A 20 -14.05 -8.87 -25.31
C LEU A 20 -14.12 -10.31 -24.66
N PRO A 21 -15.15 -11.17 -24.84
CA PRO A 21 -16.10 -11.58 -23.80
C PRO A 21 -16.04 -13.09 -23.46
N ILE A 22 -15.95 -13.46 -22.19
CA ILE A 22 -16.06 -14.88 -21.80
C ILE A 22 -17.05 -15.01 -20.64
N THR A 23 -18.33 -15.02 -20.99
CA THR A 23 -19.24 -16.05 -20.50
C THR A 23 -18.51 -17.39 -20.42
N PHE A 24 -18.72 -18.15 -19.34
CA PHE A 24 -18.11 -19.45 -18.98
C PHE A 24 -16.98 -19.40 -17.95
N PHE A 25 -17.33 -19.11 -16.70
CA PHE A 25 -17.20 -20.15 -15.65
C PHE A 25 -18.39 -20.02 -14.70
N LEU A 26 -19.55 -20.39 -15.23
CA LEU A 26 -20.82 -20.48 -14.52
C LEU A 26 -20.80 -21.70 -13.58
N LYS A 27 -21.29 -21.48 -12.36
CA LYS A 27 -22.25 -22.35 -11.65
C LYS A 27 -21.75 -23.71 -11.12
N LEU A 28 -21.50 -23.75 -9.80
CA LEU A 28 -21.83 -24.82 -8.82
C LEU A 28 -21.15 -24.37 -7.50
N SER A 29 -21.84 -23.89 -6.46
CA SER A 29 -22.90 -24.58 -5.71
C SER A 29 -23.88 -23.58 -5.05
N LYS A 30 -25.16 -23.66 -5.42
CA LYS A 30 -26.28 -23.35 -4.53
C LYS A 30 -26.89 -24.68 -4.10
N LEU A 31 -27.38 -24.70 -2.85
CA LEU A 31 -28.24 -25.69 -2.17
C LEU A 31 -27.53 -26.81 -1.38
N GLN A 32 -27.62 -26.74 -0.04
CA GLN A 32 -28.58 -27.53 0.77
C GLN A 32 -28.41 -27.18 2.27
N LYS A 33 -29.22 -26.24 2.83
CA LYS A 33 -30.50 -26.38 3.58
C LYS A 33 -30.38 -26.66 5.10
N ARG A 34 -30.96 -25.70 5.84
CA ARG A 34 -31.87 -25.78 7.02
C ARG A 34 -31.40 -26.46 8.32
N GLY A 35 -31.50 -25.70 9.42
CA GLY A 35 -31.52 -26.19 10.81
C GLY A 35 -31.73 -25.07 11.83
N ILE A 36 -32.97 -24.88 12.26
CA ILE A 36 -33.57 -23.92 13.20
C ILE A 36 -32.94 -23.88 14.61
N ARG A 37 -32.79 -22.69 15.24
CA ARG A 37 -33.39 -22.36 16.57
C ARG A 37 -33.35 -20.86 16.90
N ASN A 38 -34.54 -20.31 17.12
CA ASN A 38 -34.84 -19.01 17.71
C ASN A 38 -34.26 -18.90 19.13
N GLN A 39 -33.61 -17.79 19.46
CA GLN A 39 -33.71 -17.20 20.79
C GLN A 39 -33.93 -15.70 20.63
N HIS A 40 -35.07 -15.29 21.15
CA HIS A 40 -35.57 -13.93 21.21
C HIS A 40 -34.91 -13.29 22.44
N SER A 41 -34.05 -12.29 22.24
CA SER A 41 -33.63 -11.38 23.30
C SER A 41 -33.72 -9.96 22.76
N ALA A 42 -34.59 -9.18 23.39
CA ALA A 42 -34.95 -7.81 22.99
C ALA A 42 -33.72 -6.94 22.73
N PRO A 43 -33.73 -6.05 21.72
CA PRO A 43 -32.64 -5.13 21.52
C PRO A 43 -32.71 -4.03 22.58
N GLU A 44 -31.78 -4.09 23.52
CA GLU A 44 -31.55 -3.04 24.50
C GLU A 44 -31.00 -1.79 23.76
N TYR A 45 -31.85 -0.78 23.66
CA TYR A 45 -31.69 0.38 22.78
C TYR A 45 -30.80 1.44 23.43
N ASN A 46 -29.48 1.30 23.29
CA ASN A 46 -28.52 2.26 23.84
C ASN A 46 -28.52 3.57 23.02
N SER A 47 -28.81 4.71 23.66
CA SER A 47 -28.80 6.08 23.09
C SER A 47 -27.55 6.42 22.24
N SER A 48 -26.40 5.83 22.58
CA SER A 48 -25.14 5.99 21.86
C SER A 48 -25.16 5.40 20.44
N SER A 49 -25.85 4.27 20.21
CA SER A 49 -25.94 3.64 18.88
C SER A 49 -26.80 4.46 17.92
N ILE A 50 -27.87 5.08 18.43
CA ILE A 50 -28.75 5.97 17.66
C ILE A 50 -27.99 7.24 17.27
N LYS A 51 -27.27 7.86 18.22
CA LYS A 51 -26.45 9.05 17.93
C LYS A 51 -25.39 8.73 16.88
N LYS A 52 -24.74 7.57 16.98
CA LYS A 52 -23.81 7.09 15.97
C LYS A 52 -24.49 6.91 14.62
N ALA A 53 -25.64 6.23 14.56
CA ALA A 53 -26.38 6.02 13.31
C ALA A 53 -26.82 7.34 12.66
N ARG A 54 -27.25 8.33 13.45
CA ARG A 54 -27.59 9.68 12.95
C ARG A 54 -26.38 10.40 12.39
N LEU A 55 -25.24 10.35 13.09
CA LEU A 55 -23.99 10.94 12.60
C LEU A 55 -23.53 10.28 11.30
N GLU A 56 -23.53 8.94 11.23
CA GLU A 56 -23.16 8.17 10.04
C GLU A 56 -24.10 8.50 8.86
N SER A 57 -25.41 8.66 9.11
CA SER A 57 -26.37 9.07 8.09
C SER A 57 -26.09 10.48 7.56
N THR A 58 -25.79 11.44 8.44
CA THR A 58 -25.44 12.80 8.02
C THR A 58 -24.10 12.81 7.26
N LEU A 59 -23.11 12.04 7.72
CA LEU A 59 -21.81 11.89 7.08
C LEU A 59 -21.97 11.31 5.66
N ALA A 60 -22.80 10.28 5.49
CA ALA A 60 -23.08 9.68 4.19
C ALA A 60 -23.76 10.67 3.22
N ALA A 61 -24.67 11.52 3.71
CA ALA A 61 -25.28 12.57 2.90
C ALA A 61 -24.25 13.60 2.42
N LEU A 62 -23.38 14.07 3.33
CA LEU A 62 -22.32 15.04 3.01
C LEU A 62 -21.29 14.46 2.02
N LEU A 63 -20.90 13.19 2.16
CA LEU A 63 -19.99 12.54 1.19
C LEU A 63 -20.62 12.32 -0.19
N GLY A 64 -21.94 12.48 -0.32
CA GLY A 64 -22.68 12.40 -1.57
C GLY A 64 -22.91 13.74 -2.26
N ASP A 65 -22.57 14.86 -1.62
CA ASP A 65 -22.77 16.19 -2.17
C ASP A 65 -21.78 16.47 -3.31
N SER A 66 -22.30 16.92 -4.46
CA SER A 66 -21.50 17.23 -5.66
C SER A 66 -20.46 18.34 -5.44
N ILE A 67 -20.70 19.23 -4.48
CA ILE A 67 -19.75 20.27 -4.06
C ILE A 67 -18.53 19.68 -3.34
N LEU A 68 -18.69 18.52 -2.71
CA LEU A 68 -17.65 17.86 -1.92
C LEU A 68 -16.94 16.73 -2.68
N PHE A 69 -17.19 16.56 -3.99
CA PHE A 69 -16.47 15.57 -4.80
C PHE A 69 -14.95 15.80 -4.82
N ASP A 70 -14.54 17.06 -4.71
CA ASP A 70 -13.13 17.45 -4.68
C ASP A 70 -12.44 17.10 -3.36
N VAL A 71 -13.20 16.69 -2.33
CA VAL A 71 -12.67 16.32 -1.01
C VAL A 71 -12.45 14.79 -0.97
N PRO A 72 -11.19 14.31 -0.92
CA PRO A 72 -10.92 12.89 -0.83
C PRO A 72 -11.60 12.24 0.38
N LYS A 73 -12.24 11.09 0.17
CA LYS A 73 -13.01 10.34 1.19
C LYS A 73 -12.20 9.93 2.43
N LYS A 74 -10.87 10.00 2.38
CA LYS A 74 -9.93 9.65 3.46
C LYS A 74 -8.84 10.72 3.56
N LEU A 75 -9.20 11.94 3.92
CA LEU A 75 -8.22 12.98 4.26
C LEU A 75 -7.81 12.84 5.74
N SER A 76 -6.51 12.79 6.01
CA SER A 76 -6.00 12.98 7.37
C SER A 76 -5.67 14.46 7.62
N LEU A 77 -5.77 14.92 8.88
CA LEU A 77 -5.44 16.32 9.23
C LEU A 77 -4.04 16.72 8.75
N SER A 78 -3.08 15.80 8.84
CA SER A 78 -1.72 16.01 8.34
C SER A 78 -1.67 16.23 6.82
N ASP A 79 -2.55 15.58 6.04
CA ASP A 79 -2.58 15.80 4.59
C ASP A 79 -3.13 17.19 4.27
N VAL A 80 -4.12 17.68 5.04
CA VAL A 80 -4.64 19.06 4.93
C VAL A 80 -3.55 20.08 5.30
N ASP A 81 -2.81 19.85 6.37
CA ASP A 81 -1.68 20.72 6.74
C ASP A 81 -0.62 20.75 5.63
N THR A 82 -0.29 19.61 5.03
CA THR A 82 0.66 19.58 3.89
C THR A 82 0.13 20.32 2.66
N LEU A 83 -1.18 20.30 2.41
CA LEU A 83 -1.81 21.06 1.32
C LEU A 83 -1.75 22.57 1.60
N ILE A 84 -2.01 23.00 2.83
CA ILE A 84 -1.85 24.40 3.24
C ILE A 84 -0.39 24.81 3.08
N CYS A 85 0.56 24.00 3.55
CA CYS A 85 1.98 24.26 3.37
C CYS A 85 2.41 24.32 1.91
N LEU A 86 1.76 23.57 1.01
CA LEU A 86 2.01 23.63 -0.42
C LEU A 86 1.57 24.98 -1.00
N GLU A 87 0.38 25.44 -0.64
CA GLU A 87 -0.15 26.75 -1.06
C GLU A 87 0.73 27.89 -0.53
N LEU A 88 1.28 27.73 0.67
CA LEU A 88 2.22 28.66 1.30
C LEU A 88 3.69 28.51 0.81
N GLY A 89 3.97 27.58 -0.11
CA GLY A 89 5.31 27.37 -0.70
C GLY A 89 6.34 26.64 0.19
N SER A 90 5.90 26.07 1.31
CA SER A 90 6.75 25.32 2.27
C SER A 90 6.74 23.80 2.06
N ALA A 91 5.87 23.32 1.17
CA ALA A 91 5.84 21.94 0.70
C ALA A 91 6.02 21.90 -0.84
N MET A 92 6.31 20.70 -1.34
CA MET A 92 6.53 20.43 -2.75
C MET A 92 5.68 19.25 -3.22
N ARG A 93 5.25 19.33 -4.48
CA ARG A 93 4.65 18.23 -5.24
C ARG A 93 5.75 17.47 -5.96
N ILE A 94 5.74 16.15 -5.83
CA ILE A 94 6.63 15.26 -6.57
C ILE A 94 5.79 14.28 -7.36
N THR A 95 6.11 14.12 -8.64
CA THR A 95 5.46 13.14 -9.51
C THR A 95 6.27 11.86 -9.50
N ILE A 96 5.64 10.76 -9.08
CA ILE A 96 6.26 9.43 -9.06
C ILE A 96 5.85 8.69 -10.31
N LEU A 97 6.82 8.39 -11.17
CA LEU A 97 6.66 7.55 -12.34
C LEU A 97 6.76 6.08 -11.92
N LYS A 98 5.66 5.34 -12.11
CA LYS A 98 5.61 3.89 -11.93
C LYS A 98 6.32 3.18 -13.07
N LEU A 99 6.56 1.88 -12.90
CA LEU A 99 7.21 1.04 -13.91
C LEU A 99 6.38 0.89 -15.20
N ASP A 100 5.07 1.12 -15.14
CA ASP A 100 4.17 0.89 -16.28
C ASP A 100 3.84 2.18 -17.02
N GLY A 101 4.65 3.22 -16.81
CA GLY A 101 4.51 4.51 -17.48
C GLY A 101 3.40 5.40 -16.92
N THR A 102 2.57 4.90 -16.00
CA THR A 102 1.63 5.75 -15.25
C THR A 102 2.34 6.51 -14.14
N SER A 103 1.81 7.67 -13.76
CA SER A 103 2.37 8.50 -12.70
C SER A 103 1.31 8.92 -11.69
N PHE A 104 1.74 9.16 -10.46
CA PHE A 104 0.90 9.73 -9.42
C PHE A 104 1.68 10.77 -8.62
N GLU A 105 0.96 11.70 -8.01
CA GLU A 105 1.57 12.78 -7.25
C GLU A 105 1.59 12.48 -5.75
N VAL A 106 2.67 12.93 -5.11
CA VAL A 106 2.83 12.92 -3.65
C VAL A 106 3.22 14.33 -3.17
N LEU A 107 2.73 14.68 -1.98
CA LEU A 107 2.98 15.94 -1.31
C LEU A 107 3.94 15.71 -0.16
N LEU A 108 4.97 16.54 -0.06
CA LEU A 108 6.02 16.43 0.95
C LEU A 108 6.49 17.80 1.39
N MET A 109 6.91 17.94 2.64
CA MET A 109 7.56 19.16 3.11
C MET A 109 8.89 19.39 2.39
N ASN A 110 9.32 20.64 2.23
CA ASN A 110 10.61 20.96 1.60
C ASN A 110 11.81 20.39 2.38
N SER A 111 11.64 20.16 3.70
CA SER A 111 12.63 19.55 4.59
C SER A 111 12.56 18.02 4.65
N ALA A 112 11.70 17.38 3.86
CA ALA A 112 11.51 15.93 3.90
C ALA A 112 12.75 15.16 3.41
N THR A 113 12.89 13.94 3.92
CA THR A 113 13.97 13.01 3.58
C THR A 113 13.53 11.98 2.54
N VAL A 114 14.50 11.23 1.99
CA VAL A 114 14.22 10.08 1.11
C VAL A 114 13.33 9.04 1.80
N LYS A 115 13.53 8.83 3.11
CA LYS A 115 12.67 7.95 3.91
C LYS A 115 11.22 8.41 3.91
N ASP A 116 10.97 9.70 4.10
CA ASP A 116 9.62 10.26 4.12
C ASP A 116 8.96 10.12 2.75
N LEU A 117 9.70 10.34 1.67
CA LEU A 117 9.22 10.08 0.30
C LEU A 117 8.79 8.62 0.12
N LYS A 118 9.61 7.65 0.55
CA LYS A 118 9.26 6.22 0.51
C LYS A 118 8.01 5.92 1.34
N LEU A 119 7.90 6.49 2.54
CA LEU A 119 6.72 6.29 3.41
C LEU A 119 5.45 6.86 2.79
N THR A 120 5.50 8.06 2.22
CA THR A 120 4.36 8.70 1.56
C THR A 120 3.93 7.91 0.32
N ILE A 121 4.88 7.39 -0.46
CA ILE A 121 4.58 6.44 -1.55
C ILE A 121 3.88 5.20 -1.01
N ASN A 122 4.40 4.60 0.06
CA ASN A 122 3.80 3.40 0.66
C ASN A 122 2.34 3.67 1.06
N LYS A 123 2.09 4.78 1.75
CA LYS A 123 0.76 5.20 2.21
C LYS A 123 -0.17 5.42 1.01
N LYS A 124 0.24 6.23 0.03
CA LYS A 124 -0.57 6.59 -1.14
C LYS A 124 -0.97 5.37 -1.97
N VAL A 125 -0.04 4.44 -2.18
CA VAL A 125 -0.31 3.21 -2.94
C VAL A 125 -1.16 2.24 -2.12
N ASN A 126 -0.90 2.09 -0.81
CA ASN A 126 -1.77 1.27 0.05
C ASN A 126 -3.20 1.80 0.05
N ASP A 127 -3.41 3.11 0.19
CA ASP A 127 -4.75 3.72 0.22
C ASP A 127 -5.50 3.55 -1.11
N ALA A 128 -4.79 3.62 -2.24
CA ALA A 128 -5.38 3.39 -3.55
C ALA A 128 -5.78 1.91 -3.76
N GLU A 129 -4.89 0.99 -3.37
CA GLU A 129 -5.03 -0.45 -3.64
C GLU A 129 -5.79 -1.23 -2.56
N GLU A 130 -6.00 -0.66 -1.37
CA GLU A 130 -6.81 -1.27 -0.31
C GLU A 130 -8.25 -1.56 -0.78
N SER A 131 -8.75 -0.76 -1.72
CA SER A 131 -10.05 -0.95 -2.36
C SER A 131 -10.11 -2.17 -3.30
N SER A 132 -8.98 -2.61 -3.86
CA SER A 132 -8.91 -3.63 -4.91
C SER A 132 -8.46 -5.00 -4.39
N MET A 133 -7.67 -5.04 -3.29
CA MET A 133 -6.89 -6.23 -2.93
C MET A 133 -7.44 -7.11 -1.81
N GLY A 134 -8.51 -6.72 -1.13
CA GLY A 134 -9.08 -7.48 -0.01
C GLY A 134 -8.05 -7.73 1.11
N HIS A 135 -7.78 -9.00 1.43
CA HIS A 135 -6.83 -9.39 2.51
C HIS A 135 -5.35 -9.48 2.07
N ARG A 136 -5.01 -9.03 0.87
CA ARG A 136 -3.62 -9.05 0.38
C ARG A 136 -2.95 -7.71 0.72
N HIS A 137 -1.68 -7.76 1.10
CA HIS A 137 -0.89 -6.58 1.47
C HIS A 137 0.41 -6.51 0.67
N ILE A 138 0.88 -5.28 0.44
CA ILE A 138 2.13 -4.99 -0.27
C ILE A 138 3.31 -5.20 0.67
N SER A 139 4.29 -6.01 0.25
CA SER A 139 5.55 -6.14 0.98
C SER A 139 6.52 -5.02 0.60
N TRP A 140 6.37 -3.85 1.21
CA TRP A 140 7.24 -2.69 0.94
C TRP A 140 8.73 -2.97 1.18
N LYS A 141 9.05 -3.81 2.18
CA LYS A 141 10.42 -4.28 2.39
C LYS A 141 11.01 -4.98 1.17
N HIS A 142 10.19 -5.74 0.44
CA HIS A 142 10.62 -6.40 -0.78
C HIS A 142 10.75 -5.41 -1.94
N VAL A 143 9.81 -4.46 -2.06
CA VAL A 143 9.88 -3.40 -3.07
C VAL A 143 11.19 -2.62 -2.94
N TRP A 144 11.47 -2.07 -1.77
CA TRP A 144 12.69 -1.28 -1.53
C TRP A 144 13.99 -2.10 -1.53
N ALA A 145 13.91 -3.43 -1.50
CA ALA A 145 15.07 -4.32 -1.64
C ALA A 145 15.44 -4.63 -3.11
N ASN A 146 14.49 -4.43 -4.04
CA ASN A 146 14.68 -4.74 -5.47
C ASN A 146 14.50 -3.50 -6.36
N PHE A 147 14.05 -2.38 -5.81
CA PHE A 147 13.81 -1.13 -6.53
C PHE A 147 14.36 0.03 -5.71
N CYS A 148 14.81 1.08 -6.40
CA CYS A 148 15.15 2.35 -5.78
C CYS A 148 14.47 3.50 -6.53
N LEU A 149 14.44 4.66 -5.88
CA LEU A 149 13.98 5.90 -6.49
C LEU A 149 15.15 6.55 -7.22
N SER A 150 14.89 7.10 -8.41
CA SER A 150 15.88 7.86 -9.17
C SER A 150 15.32 9.19 -9.66
N CYS A 151 16.11 10.24 -9.51
CA CYS A 151 15.83 11.58 -10.01
C CYS A 151 17.00 12.01 -10.90
N HIS A 152 16.76 12.49 -12.11
CA HIS A 152 17.82 12.94 -13.03
C HIS A 152 19.00 11.95 -13.19
N ASN A 153 18.71 10.64 -13.24
CA ASN A 153 19.69 9.54 -13.27
C ASN A 153 20.53 9.35 -12.00
N GLU A 154 20.30 10.14 -10.95
CA GLU A 154 20.86 9.93 -9.62
C GLU A 154 19.94 9.02 -8.80
N LYS A 155 20.52 8.07 -8.05
CA LYS A 155 19.76 7.11 -7.24
C LYS A 155 19.71 7.58 -5.79
N LEU A 156 18.49 7.69 -5.26
CA LEU A 156 18.24 8.04 -3.87
C LEU A 156 18.43 6.81 -2.98
N LEU A 157 19.69 6.58 -2.57
CA LEU A 157 20.08 5.41 -1.78
C LEU A 157 20.17 5.70 -0.28
N ASP A 158 20.45 6.95 0.12
CA ASP A 158 20.50 7.34 1.52
C ASP A 158 19.12 7.76 2.01
N ASP A 159 18.58 7.02 2.97
CA ASP A 159 17.26 7.27 3.56
C ASP A 159 17.23 8.56 4.39
N ASN A 160 18.38 9.01 4.93
CA ASN A 160 18.45 10.18 5.81
C ASN A 160 18.79 11.48 5.06
N ALA A 161 19.26 11.37 3.82
CA ALA A 161 19.57 12.54 3.01
C ALA A 161 18.29 13.33 2.68
N SER A 162 18.44 14.66 2.63
CA SER A 162 17.33 15.53 2.28
C SER A 162 17.03 15.39 0.80
N LEU A 163 15.75 15.52 0.42
CA LEU A 163 15.38 15.47 -1.00
C LEU A 163 16.02 16.61 -1.80
N HIS A 164 16.23 17.77 -1.16
CA HIS A 164 16.87 18.93 -1.76
C HIS A 164 18.33 18.66 -2.16
N ASP A 165 19.06 17.83 -1.41
CA ASP A 165 20.44 17.46 -1.73
C ASP A 165 20.55 16.72 -3.08
N TYR A 166 19.49 15.97 -3.44
CA TYR A 166 19.34 15.28 -4.73
C TYR A 166 18.73 16.18 -5.83
N GLY A 167 18.60 17.48 -5.58
CA GLY A 167 18.02 18.43 -6.54
C GLY A 167 16.51 18.33 -6.70
N LEU A 168 15.79 17.64 -5.81
CA LEU A 168 14.33 17.56 -5.89
C LEU A 168 13.69 18.88 -5.47
N ARG A 169 12.87 19.41 -6.36
CA ARG A 169 12.10 20.65 -6.22
C ARG A 169 10.62 20.40 -6.50
N ASN A 170 9.81 21.44 -6.31
CA ASN A 170 8.39 21.39 -6.68
C ASN A 170 8.20 21.00 -8.15
N ASN A 171 7.27 20.08 -8.40
CA ASN A 171 6.95 19.46 -9.69
C ASN A 171 8.07 18.60 -10.28
N SER A 172 9.06 18.17 -9.49
CA SER A 172 10.07 17.22 -9.95
C SER A 172 9.49 15.84 -10.17
N GLN A 173 10.11 15.09 -11.08
CA GLN A 173 9.73 13.70 -11.37
C GLN A 173 10.76 12.73 -10.80
N VAL A 174 10.27 11.71 -10.11
CA VAL A 174 11.07 10.59 -9.58
C VAL A 174 10.60 9.31 -10.24
N GLN A 175 11.54 8.50 -10.71
CA GLN A 175 11.25 7.22 -11.34
C GLN A 175 11.57 6.08 -10.39
N LEU A 176 10.68 5.08 -10.33
CA LEU A 176 10.99 3.82 -9.68
C LEU A 176 11.79 2.95 -10.64
N VAL A 177 13.04 2.62 -10.29
CA VAL A 177 13.94 1.83 -11.15
C VAL A 177 14.35 0.53 -10.46
N PRO A 178 14.54 -0.58 -11.21
CA PRO A 178 15.09 -1.81 -10.66
C PRO A 178 16.48 -1.57 -10.05
N TYR A 179 16.68 -2.07 -8.83
CA TYR A 179 17.93 -2.00 -8.10
C TYR A 179 18.23 -3.32 -7.38
N VAL A 180 19.27 -4.00 -7.85
CA VAL A 180 19.77 -5.22 -7.20
C VAL A 180 20.93 -4.83 -6.30
N VAL A 181 20.70 -4.85 -4.98
CA VAL A 181 21.79 -4.75 -4.01
C VAL A 181 22.72 -5.96 -4.22
N SER A 182 23.98 -5.71 -4.56
CA SER A 182 24.95 -6.81 -4.73
C SER A 182 25.02 -7.60 -3.42
N ARG A 183 24.67 -8.89 -3.47
CA ARG A 183 24.59 -9.77 -2.29
C ARG A 183 25.98 -10.20 -1.78
N ALA A 184 27.04 -9.45 -2.09
CA ALA A 184 28.43 -9.88 -1.88
C ALA A 184 28.78 -10.16 -0.40
N SER A 185 28.00 -9.65 0.57
CA SER A 185 28.32 -9.77 1.99
C SER A 185 27.34 -10.61 2.82
N ARG A 186 26.30 -11.24 2.22
CA ARG A 186 25.47 -12.20 2.97
C ARG A 186 26.27 -13.48 3.18
N LYS A 187 27.19 -13.46 4.15
CA LYS A 187 27.75 -14.65 4.80
C LYS A 187 26.57 -15.49 5.22
N HIS A 188 26.31 -16.55 4.46
CA HIS A 188 25.36 -17.58 4.84
C HIS A 188 25.81 -18.09 6.21
N THR A 189 25.12 -17.69 7.27
CA THR A 189 25.34 -18.30 8.58
C THR A 189 25.01 -19.77 8.39
N LYS A 190 26.04 -20.63 8.38
CA LYS A 190 25.84 -22.07 8.26
C LYS A 190 24.84 -22.44 9.35
N SER A 191 23.65 -22.88 8.93
CA SER A 191 22.63 -23.40 9.84
C SER A 191 23.33 -24.35 10.81
N ARG A 192 23.23 -24.08 12.12
CA ARG A 192 23.79 -24.97 13.14
C ARG A 192 23.05 -26.29 12.96
N LYS A 193 23.73 -27.28 12.38
CA LYS A 193 23.24 -28.65 12.36
C LYS A 193 22.96 -29.00 13.82
N HIS A 194 21.68 -29.10 14.16
CA HIS A 194 21.28 -29.67 15.44
C HIS A 194 21.92 -31.03 15.49
N ARG A 195 22.70 -31.28 16.55
CA ARG A 195 23.42 -32.53 16.74
C ARG A 195 22.43 -33.66 16.44
N PHE A 196 22.76 -34.46 15.42
CA PHE A 196 22.12 -35.74 15.18
C PHE A 196 22.10 -36.46 16.52
N PHE A 197 20.93 -36.83 17.00
CA PHE A 197 20.83 -37.71 18.14
C PHE A 197 21.62 -38.98 17.79
N HIS A 198 22.74 -39.20 18.48
CA HIS A 198 23.35 -40.52 18.51
C HIS A 198 22.32 -41.44 19.15
N GLY A 199 21.72 -42.26 18.30
CA GLY A 199 20.76 -43.27 18.71
C GLY A 199 21.37 -44.21 19.73
N LEU A 200 20.58 -44.49 20.76
CA LEU A 200 20.36 -45.81 21.35
C LEU A 200 21.58 -46.74 21.32
N ASN A 201 22.42 -46.67 22.35
CA ASN A 201 23.28 -47.81 22.64
C ASN A 201 22.43 -48.89 23.33
N ARG A 202 22.38 -50.05 22.68
CA ARG A 202 21.58 -51.22 23.08
C ARG A 202 22.21 -51.92 24.28
N LYS A 203 21.34 -52.63 24.99
CA LYS A 203 21.60 -53.54 26.12
C LYS A 203 22.82 -54.45 25.92
N SER A 204 23.53 -54.71 27.02
CA SER A 204 23.72 -56.08 27.54
C SER A 204 23.66 -56.03 29.06
#